data_AF-A0A924Y5W3-F1
#
_entry.id   AF-A0A924Y5W3-F1
#
_cell.length_a   1.000
_cell.length_b   1.000
_cell.length_c   1.000
_cell.angle_alpha   90.00
_cell.angle_beta   90.00
_cell.angle_gamma   90.00
#
_symmetry.space_group_name_H-M   'P 1'
#
loop_
_entity.id
_entity.type
_entity.pdbx_description
1 polymer ?
#
loop_
_entity_poly.entity_id
_entity_poly.type
_entity_poly.pdbx_seq_one_letter_code
_entity_poly.pdbx_strand_id
1 'polypeptide(L)'
;LNDVLLAEGFATRHVTCMPKNPDDPDCHVINLVYCTSLSKWVWMDASFAGYWTDEAGTLLSIAEVRERVIAGKPVKAAPTLHHNADPYTEAVYLEYMTKNMYWFTTPVESRFDYETDGKSRQIALVLPGGKHGWEGRFYYTSDPAAFWCKP
;
A
#
# COMPACT_ATOMS: atom_id res chain seq x y z
N LEU A 1 2.69 9.30 9.10
CA LEU A 1 1.46 9.68 8.33
C LEU A 1 0.21 9.01 8.91
N ASN A 2 0.19 7.67 9.10
CA ASN A 2 -0.95 6.94 9.63
C ASN A 2 -1.63 7.60 10.85
N ASP A 3 -0.85 7.91 11.89
CA ASP A 3 -1.39 8.46 13.15
C ASP A 3 -1.98 9.86 13.00
N VAL A 4 -1.42 10.67 12.07
CA VAL A 4 -1.98 11.99 11.74
C VAL A 4 -3.34 11.83 11.07
N LEU A 5 -3.47 10.92 10.11
CA LEU A 5 -4.73 10.65 9.43
C LEU A 5 -5.79 10.08 10.39
N LEU A 6 -5.39 9.21 11.30
CA LEU A 6 -6.27 8.71 12.38
C LEU A 6 -6.74 9.86 13.28
N ALA A 7 -5.87 10.79 13.65
CA ALA A 7 -6.21 11.95 14.47
C ALA A 7 -7.20 12.91 13.76
N GLU A 8 -7.09 13.03 12.44
CA GLU A 8 -8.03 13.77 11.58
C GLU A 8 -9.36 13.02 11.33
N GLY A 9 -9.52 11.82 11.90
CA GLY A 9 -10.76 11.03 11.82
C GLY A 9 -10.90 10.19 10.55
N PHE A 10 -9.83 10.03 9.76
CA PHE A 10 -9.85 9.13 8.62
C PHE A 10 -9.61 7.69 9.06
N ALA A 11 -10.39 6.77 8.50
CA ALA A 11 -10.01 5.36 8.52
C ALA A 11 -8.80 5.15 7.59
N THR A 12 -7.67 4.77 8.18
CA THR A 12 -6.42 4.54 7.45
C THR A 12 -5.72 3.29 7.96
N ARG A 13 -4.82 2.74 7.14
CA ARG A 13 -3.82 1.76 7.56
C ARG A 13 -2.58 1.93 6.71
N HIS A 14 -1.41 1.67 7.28
CA HIS A 14 -0.22 1.54 6.46
C HIS A 14 -0.22 0.17 5.77
N VAL A 15 0.46 0.09 4.63
CA VAL A 15 0.70 -1.15 3.90
C VAL A 15 2.17 -1.18 3.54
N THR A 16 2.86 -2.24 3.96
CA THR A 16 4.20 -2.55 3.49
C THR A 16 4.09 -3.34 2.20
N CYS A 17 4.67 -2.79 1.15
CA CYS A 17 4.73 -3.27 -0.21
C CYS A 17 6.05 -4.03 -0.39
N MET A 18 5.95 -5.34 -0.64
CA MET A 18 7.11 -6.21 -0.62
C MET A 18 7.52 -6.69 -2.03
N PRO A 19 8.83 -6.84 -2.28
CA PRO A 19 9.35 -7.35 -3.54
C PRO A 19 9.10 -8.85 -3.70
N LYS A 20 9.30 -9.34 -4.93
CA LYS A 20 9.22 -10.78 -5.24
C LYS A 20 10.26 -11.60 -4.49
N ASN A 21 11.50 -11.09 -4.45
CA ASN A 21 12.60 -11.76 -3.79
C ASN A 21 12.52 -11.45 -2.28
N PRO A 22 12.33 -12.45 -1.39
CA PRO A 22 12.29 -12.21 0.05
C PRO A 22 13.62 -11.73 0.64
N ASP A 23 14.73 -11.95 -0.05
CA ASP A 23 16.06 -11.50 0.36
C ASP A 23 16.39 -10.07 -0.13
N ASP A 24 15.50 -9.45 -0.91
CA ASP A 24 15.64 -8.05 -1.30
C ASP A 24 15.32 -7.16 -0.09
N PRO A 25 16.30 -6.39 0.41
CA PRO A 25 16.13 -5.61 1.64
C PRO A 25 15.26 -4.36 1.41
N ASP A 26 15.00 -4.00 0.15
CA ASP A 26 14.21 -2.83 -0.20
C ASP A 26 12.72 -3.21 -0.31
N CYS A 27 11.93 -2.49 0.47
CA CYS A 27 10.48 -2.52 0.45
C CYS A 27 9.98 -1.09 0.52
N HIS A 28 8.69 -0.87 0.26
CA HIS A 28 8.11 0.45 0.37
C HIS A 28 6.90 0.45 1.30
N VAL A 29 6.65 1.56 1.98
CA VAL A 29 5.48 1.70 2.86
C VAL A 29 4.61 2.83 2.36
N ILE A 30 3.33 2.56 2.17
CA ILE A 30 2.32 3.57 1.84
C ILE A 30 1.21 3.58 2.87
N ASN A 31 0.35 4.60 2.84
CA ASN A 31 -0.91 4.62 3.55
C ASN A 31 -2.07 4.34 2.60
N LEU A 32 -3.00 3.52 3.05
CA LEU A 32 -4.34 3.47 2.48
C LEU A 32 -5.27 4.31 3.31
N VAL A 33 -6.11 5.11 2.66
CA VAL A 33 -7.15 5.92 3.29
C VAL A 33 -8.50 5.49 2.74
N TYR A 34 -9.48 5.25 3.59
CA TYR A 34 -10.82 4.90 3.13
C TYR A 34 -11.55 6.16 2.68
N CYS A 35 -11.78 6.29 1.39
CA CYS A 35 -12.54 7.38 0.81
C CYS A 35 -14.04 7.02 0.82
N THR A 36 -14.80 7.63 1.72
CA THR A 36 -16.24 7.33 1.90
C THR A 36 -17.07 7.65 0.66
N SER A 37 -16.78 8.76 -0.03
CA SER A 37 -17.48 9.16 -1.26
C SER A 37 -17.25 8.19 -2.41
N LEU A 38 -16.08 7.56 -2.49
CA LEU A 38 -15.76 6.51 -3.46
C LEU A 38 -16.06 5.10 -2.94
N SER A 39 -16.43 4.97 -1.66
CA SER A 39 -16.67 3.70 -0.95
C SER A 39 -15.52 2.68 -1.08
N LYS A 40 -14.27 3.15 -1.16
CA LYS A 40 -13.07 2.32 -1.36
C LYS A 40 -11.83 2.90 -0.69
N TRP A 41 -10.81 2.04 -0.53
CA TRP A 41 -9.47 2.47 -0.15
C TRP A 41 -8.81 3.26 -1.30
N VAL A 42 -7.99 4.25 -0.97
CA VAL A 42 -7.18 5.02 -1.94
C VAL A 42 -5.72 5.05 -1.51
N TRP A 43 -4.82 5.04 -2.49
CA TRP A 43 -3.37 5.09 -2.33
C TRP A 43 -2.91 6.48 -1.90
N MET A 44 -2.16 6.56 -0.79
CA MET A 44 -1.51 7.79 -0.33
C MET A 44 -0.06 7.50 0.07
N ASP A 45 0.89 8.11 -0.64
CA ASP A 45 2.32 7.92 -0.43
C ASP A 45 2.99 9.23 -0.04
N ALA A 46 3.28 9.38 1.26
CA ALA A 46 3.95 10.57 1.78
C ALA A 46 5.40 10.71 1.31
N SER A 47 6.10 9.61 1.04
CA SER A 47 7.51 9.65 0.64
C SER A 47 7.67 10.30 -0.72
N PHE A 48 6.71 10.06 -1.63
CA PHE A 48 6.74 10.55 -3.00
C PHE A 48 5.75 11.70 -3.29
N ALA A 49 5.01 12.18 -2.28
CA ALA A 49 3.81 13.00 -2.48
C ALA A 49 2.89 12.41 -3.57
N GLY A 50 2.78 11.08 -3.55
CA GLY A 50 2.28 10.26 -4.65
C GLY A 50 0.88 9.71 -4.37
N TYR A 51 0.07 9.69 -5.42
CA TYR A 51 -1.16 8.93 -5.53
C TYR A 51 -1.35 8.54 -6.99
N TRP A 52 -2.25 7.60 -7.24
CA TRP A 52 -2.58 7.14 -8.58
C TRP A 52 -4.03 7.44 -8.92
N THR A 53 -4.29 7.80 -10.18
CA THR A 53 -5.62 7.98 -10.73
C THR A 53 -5.83 7.15 -11.99
N ASP A 54 -7.08 6.86 -12.31
CA ASP A 54 -7.47 6.37 -13.63
C ASP A 54 -7.50 7.49 -14.67
N GLU A 55 -7.91 7.16 -15.89
CA GLU A 55 -7.97 8.09 -17.01
C GLU A 55 -8.97 9.23 -16.78
N ALA A 56 -10.00 8.99 -15.96
CA ALA A 56 -11.03 9.95 -15.57
C ALA A 56 -10.63 10.80 -14.36
N GLY A 57 -9.46 10.58 -13.76
CA GLY A 57 -8.99 11.30 -12.58
C GLY A 57 -9.49 10.72 -11.25
N THR A 58 -10.11 9.54 -11.26
CA THR A 58 -10.57 8.88 -10.03
C THR A 58 -9.39 8.26 -9.29
N LEU A 59 -9.26 8.54 -8.00
CA LEU A 59 -8.23 7.94 -7.15
C LEU A 59 -8.30 6.41 -7.15
N LEU A 60 -7.15 5.75 -7.14
CA LEU A 60 -7.02 4.30 -7.15
C LEU A 60 -6.47 3.77 -5.82
N SER A 61 -6.92 2.58 -5.44
CA SER A 61 -6.28 1.74 -4.43
C SER A 61 -5.04 1.03 -4.99
N ILE A 62 -4.19 0.50 -4.12
CA ILE A 62 -3.06 -0.36 -4.52
C ILE A 62 -3.49 -1.63 -5.25
N ALA A 63 -4.63 -2.22 -4.86
CA ALA A 63 -5.18 -3.38 -5.54
C ALA A 63 -5.56 -3.03 -6.99
N GLU A 64 -6.26 -1.92 -7.20
CA GLU A 64 -6.63 -1.44 -8.54
C GLU A 64 -5.40 -1.08 -9.37
N VAL A 65 -4.40 -0.39 -8.79
CA VAL A 65 -3.14 -0.08 -9.49
C VAL A 65 -2.45 -1.37 -9.95
N ARG A 66 -2.31 -2.36 -9.06
CA ARG A 66 -1.71 -3.66 -9.39
C ARG A 66 -2.46 -4.37 -10.52
N GLU A 67 -3.80 -4.44 -10.44
CA GLU A 67 -4.63 -5.07 -11.48
C GLU A 67 -4.52 -4.35 -12.83
N ARG A 68 -4.49 -3.01 -12.82
CA ARG A 68 -4.33 -2.22 -14.04
C ARG A 68 -2.97 -2.44 -14.68
N VAL A 69 -1.88 -2.44 -13.89
CA VAL A 69 -0.53 -2.73 -14.38
C VAL A 69 -0.46 -4.12 -15.01
N ILE A 70 -1.02 -5.15 -14.35
CA ILE A 70 -1.08 -6.51 -14.90
C ILE A 70 -1.87 -6.55 -16.22
N ALA A 71 -2.98 -5.80 -16.30
CA ALA A 71 -3.82 -5.74 -17.49
C ALA A 71 -3.30 -4.80 -18.58
N GLY A 72 -2.16 -4.14 -18.39
CA GLY A 72 -1.64 -3.13 -19.31
C GLY A 72 -2.54 -1.89 -19.45
N LYS A 73 -3.36 -1.60 -18.44
CA LYS A 73 -4.24 -0.41 -18.39
C LYS A 73 -3.47 0.79 -17.83
N PRO A 74 -3.77 2.01 -18.30
CA PRO A 74 -3.10 3.20 -17.80
C PRO A 74 -3.39 3.47 -16.33
N VAL A 75 -2.40 4.09 -15.68
CA VAL A 75 -2.46 4.73 -14.37
C VAL A 75 -1.73 6.06 -14.49
N LYS A 76 -2.20 7.10 -13.80
CA LYS A 76 -1.58 8.43 -13.81
C LYS A 76 -1.13 8.81 -12.41
N ALA A 77 0.13 9.18 -12.26
CA ALA A 77 0.70 9.63 -10.99
C ALA A 77 0.23 11.06 -10.66
N ALA A 78 0.35 11.42 -9.38
CA ALA A 78 0.16 12.78 -8.92
C ALA A 78 1.04 13.76 -9.72
N PRO A 79 0.53 14.94 -10.12
CA PRO A 79 1.34 15.96 -10.79
C PRO A 79 2.42 16.57 -9.88
N THR A 80 2.28 16.36 -8.57
CA THR A 80 3.18 16.84 -7.52
C THR A 80 4.23 15.80 -7.12
N LEU A 81 4.44 14.76 -7.92
CA LEU A 81 5.35 13.65 -7.58
C LEU A 81 6.79 14.14 -7.35
N HIS A 82 7.28 13.97 -6.13
CA HIS A 82 8.65 14.31 -5.74
C HIS A 82 9.09 13.51 -4.53
N HIS A 83 10.39 13.29 -4.37
CA HIS A 83 10.98 12.65 -3.20
C HIS A 83 12.02 13.58 -2.59
N ASN A 84 11.83 14.02 -1.33
CA ASN A 84 12.72 14.97 -0.66
C ASN A 84 13.01 16.25 -1.49
N ALA A 85 11.96 16.80 -2.11
CA ALA A 85 11.98 17.93 -3.06
C ALA A 85 12.59 17.67 -4.44
N ASP A 86 13.16 16.49 -4.69
CA ASP A 86 13.62 16.11 -6.02
C ASP A 86 12.45 15.61 -6.87
N PRO A 87 12.24 16.17 -8.08
CA PRO A 87 11.15 15.74 -8.94
C PRO A 87 11.35 14.28 -9.35
N TYR A 88 10.25 13.52 -9.33
CA TYR A 88 10.22 12.14 -9.81
C TYR A 88 9.38 12.05 -11.07
N THR A 89 9.75 11.16 -11.99
CA THR A 89 8.91 10.86 -13.15
C THR A 89 7.93 9.75 -12.81
N GLU A 90 6.75 9.78 -13.44
CA GLU A 90 5.75 8.72 -13.33
C GLU A 90 6.34 7.34 -13.66
N ALA A 91 7.16 7.25 -14.71
CA ALA A 91 7.77 6.00 -15.14
C ALA A 91 8.70 5.40 -14.07
N VAL A 92 9.58 6.22 -13.48
CA VAL A 92 10.52 5.76 -12.44
C VAL A 92 9.76 5.35 -11.17
N TYR A 93 8.76 6.12 -10.77
CA TYR A 93 7.93 5.77 -9.62
C TYR A 93 7.12 4.49 -9.86
N LEU A 94 6.55 4.32 -11.04
CA LEU A 94 5.82 3.10 -11.40
C LEU A 94 6.74 1.87 -11.44
N GLU A 95 7.95 2.00 -11.99
CA GLU A 95 8.96 0.93 -12.01
C GLU A 95 9.32 0.50 -10.58
N TYR A 96 9.63 1.47 -9.73
CA TYR A 96 9.94 1.22 -8.31
C TYR A 96 8.77 0.56 -7.58
N MET A 97 7.54 1.07 -7.74
CA MET A 97 6.39 0.47 -7.09
C MET A 97 6.07 -0.92 -7.64
N THR A 98 6.27 -1.18 -8.93
CA THR A 98 6.00 -2.48 -9.54
C THR A 98 6.95 -3.55 -9.00
N LYS A 99 8.21 -3.21 -8.72
CA LYS A 99 9.15 -4.09 -7.99
C LYS A 99 8.55 -4.53 -6.65
N ASN A 100 7.86 -3.63 -5.96
CA ASN A 100 7.38 -3.79 -4.57
C ASN A 100 5.89 -4.18 -4.45
N MET A 101 5.19 -4.57 -5.52
CA MET A 101 3.76 -4.92 -5.49
C MET A 101 3.48 -6.44 -5.56
N TYR A 102 4.36 -7.29 -5.03
CA TYR A 102 4.17 -8.75 -5.11
C TYR A 102 3.30 -9.31 -3.99
N TRP A 103 3.58 -8.92 -2.76
CA TRP A 103 2.84 -9.28 -1.56
C TRP A 103 2.84 -8.09 -0.60
N PHE A 104 1.91 -8.10 0.36
CA PHE A 104 1.66 -6.94 1.21
C PHE A 104 1.57 -7.36 2.67
N THR A 105 2.02 -6.50 3.58
CA THR A 105 1.71 -6.64 5.00
C THR A 105 1.05 -5.39 5.54
N THR A 106 0.23 -5.56 6.57
CA THR A 106 -0.44 -4.46 7.28
C THR A 106 -0.76 -4.92 8.70
N PRO A 107 -0.93 -4.02 9.69
CA PRO A 107 -1.40 -4.39 11.01
C PRO A 107 -2.79 -4.99 10.93
N VAL A 108 -3.08 -5.96 11.80
CA VAL A 108 -4.44 -6.48 11.98
C VAL A 108 -5.38 -5.38 12.46
N GLU A 109 -4.88 -4.48 13.30
CA GLU A 109 -5.59 -3.32 13.81
C GLU A 109 -4.79 -2.05 13.47
N SER A 110 -5.40 -1.13 12.73
CA SER A 110 -4.82 0.20 12.54
C SER A 110 -5.26 1.11 13.68
N ARG A 111 -4.34 1.40 14.58
CA ARG A 111 -4.57 2.24 15.76
C ARG A 111 -3.33 3.07 16.06
N PHE A 112 -3.50 4.12 16.85
CA PHE A 112 -2.40 4.91 17.38
C PHE A 112 -1.38 4.01 18.10
N ASP A 113 -0.09 4.32 17.94
CA ASP A 113 1.00 3.61 18.62
C ASP A 113 1.09 2.10 18.29
N TYR A 114 0.69 1.70 17.08
CA TYR A 114 0.79 0.29 16.66
C TYR A 114 2.25 -0.16 16.44
N GLU A 115 3.19 0.76 16.17
CA GLU A 115 4.60 0.48 15.88
C GLU A 115 5.41 0.09 17.14
N THR A 116 4.85 0.32 18.33
CA THR A 116 5.49 -0.10 19.57
C THR A 116 5.59 -1.63 19.63
N ASP A 117 6.82 -2.12 19.86
CA ASP A 117 7.12 -3.55 19.83
C ASP A 117 6.26 -4.33 20.83
N GLY A 118 5.81 -5.51 20.40
CA GLY A 118 4.90 -6.37 21.16
C GLY A 118 3.43 -5.96 21.18
N LYS A 119 3.03 -4.82 20.61
CA LYS A 119 1.62 -4.36 20.62
C LYS A 119 0.81 -4.71 19.37
N SER A 120 1.44 -5.14 18.27
CA SER A 120 0.75 -5.35 17.00
C SER A 120 1.06 -6.69 16.36
N ARG A 121 0.01 -7.39 15.93
CA ARG A 121 0.11 -8.52 15.00
C ARG A 121 -0.09 -7.97 13.59
N GLN A 122 0.64 -8.52 12.63
CA GLN A 122 0.48 -8.15 11.23
C GLN A 122 -0.22 -9.27 10.46
N ILE A 123 -0.94 -8.90 9.40
CA ILE A 123 -1.47 -9.82 8.39
C ILE A 123 -0.68 -9.60 7.10
N ALA A 124 -0.38 -10.69 6.39
CA ALA A 124 0.32 -10.71 5.12
C ALA A 124 -0.58 -11.27 4.03
N LEU A 125 -0.86 -10.47 2.99
CA LEU A 125 -1.47 -10.94 1.74
C LEU A 125 -0.38 -11.47 0.83
N VAL A 126 -0.34 -12.79 0.70
CA VAL A 126 0.65 -13.51 -0.10
C VAL A 126 0.02 -14.10 -1.36
N LEU A 127 0.84 -14.32 -2.38
CA LEU A 127 0.43 -15.09 -3.55
C LEU A 127 0.07 -16.54 -3.15
N PRO A 128 -0.88 -17.20 -3.84
CA PRO A 128 -1.20 -18.60 -3.57
C PRO A 128 0.04 -19.49 -3.57
N GLY A 129 0.21 -20.28 -2.51
CA GLY A 129 1.36 -21.18 -2.33
C GLY A 129 2.65 -20.51 -1.82
N GLY A 130 2.66 -19.19 -1.65
CA GLY A 130 3.83 -18.45 -1.17
C GLY A 130 3.86 -18.33 0.36
N LYS A 131 4.91 -18.83 1.02
CA LYS A 131 5.27 -18.42 2.38
C LYS A 131 6.43 -17.43 2.28
N HIS A 132 6.21 -16.18 2.68
CA HIS A 132 7.20 -15.11 2.60
C HIS A 132 7.25 -14.39 3.95
N GLY A 133 8.44 -14.14 4.49
CA GLY A 133 8.61 -13.38 5.73
C GLY A 133 9.00 -14.21 6.97
N TRP A 134 9.07 -13.50 8.10
CA TRP A 134 9.63 -13.98 9.36
C TRP A 134 8.60 -14.78 10.16
N GLU A 135 8.90 -16.05 10.46
CA GLU A 135 8.00 -16.93 11.21
C GLU A 135 7.60 -16.31 12.57
N GLY A 136 6.30 -16.39 12.90
CA GLY A 136 5.76 -15.97 14.21
C GLY A 136 5.28 -14.51 14.31
N ARG A 137 5.54 -13.64 13.33
CA ARG A 137 5.07 -12.23 13.32
C ARG A 137 3.78 -11.99 12.53
N PHE A 138 3.42 -12.89 11.62
CA PHE A 138 2.36 -12.66 10.63
C PHE A 138 1.27 -13.73 10.67
N TYR A 139 0.02 -13.28 10.51
CA TYR A 139 -1.04 -14.10 9.93
C TYR A 139 -0.95 -14.08 8.42
N TYR A 140 -1.05 -15.23 7.77
CA TYR A 140 -1.00 -15.31 6.32
C TYR A 140 -2.41 -15.48 5.75
N THR A 141 -2.70 -14.73 4.69
CA THR A 141 -3.91 -14.88 3.89
C THR A 141 -3.56 -14.85 2.41
N SER A 142 -4.26 -15.66 1.63
CA SER A 142 -4.29 -15.55 0.16
C SER A 142 -5.64 -15.06 -0.34
N ASP A 143 -6.50 -14.54 0.55
CA ASP A 143 -7.80 -13.94 0.25
C ASP A 143 -7.68 -12.41 0.23
N PRO A 144 -7.65 -11.79 -0.97
CA PRO A 144 -7.62 -10.35 -1.10
C PRO A 144 -8.86 -9.66 -0.54
N ALA A 145 -10.03 -10.30 -0.53
CA ALA A 145 -11.26 -9.67 -0.02
C ALA A 145 -11.20 -9.50 1.50
N ALA A 146 -10.67 -10.50 2.20
CA ALA A 146 -10.38 -10.41 3.63
C ALA A 146 -9.30 -9.36 3.93
N PHE A 147 -8.24 -9.29 3.12
CA PHE A 147 -7.16 -8.32 3.33
C PHE A 147 -7.59 -6.88 3.02
N TRP A 148 -8.32 -6.67 1.91
CA TRP A 148 -8.80 -5.36 1.45
C TRP A 148 -10.17 -4.98 2.01
N CYS A 149 -10.64 -5.64 3.08
CA CYS A 149 -11.92 -5.36 3.69
C CYS A 149 -12.08 -3.88 4.05
N LYS A 150 -13.33 -3.41 4.06
CA LYS A 150 -13.66 -2.04 4.47
C LYS A 150 -13.36 -1.89 5.99
N PRO A 151 -13.08 -0.65 6.46
CA PRO A 151 -12.88 -0.38 7.88
C PRO A 151 -14.04 -0.85 8.76
#